data_AF-A0A3B9YKJ6-F1
#
_entry.id   AF-A0A3B9YKJ6-F1
#
_cell.length_a   1.000
_cell.length_b   1.000
_cell.length_c   1.000
_cell.angle_alpha   90.00
_cell.angle_beta   90.00
_cell.angle_gamma   90.00
#
_symmetry.space_group_name_H-M   'P 1'
#
loop_
_entity.id
_entity.type
_entity.pdbx_description
1 polymer ?
#
loop_
_entity_poly.entity_id
_entity_poly.type
_entity_poly.pdbx_seq_one_letter_code
_entity_poly.pdbx_strand_id
1 'polypeptide(L)'
;MMKVSMAAPKTQTSRLGDLLDILEEHQQIDEALLRHQETLLGLEFTHALGALEELERRLSRHIRREEESLFGVYAGLGGFPQGAHPDVFREEHRRIERSLKDLLAGARGLTLGAGVRRAVILLLERETRFKTLLSGHAQREEQHLYARLKELWSAEKRP
;
A
#
# COMPACT_ATOMS: atom_id res chain seq x y z
N MET A 1 -18.77 -31.44 12.07
CA MET A 1 -18.93 -30.10 12.68
C MET A 1 -17.54 -29.49 12.85
N MET A 2 -17.15 -28.54 11.98
CA MET A 2 -15.87 -27.83 12.11
C MET A 2 -16.05 -26.71 13.16
N LYS A 3 -15.21 -26.70 14.19
CA LYS A 3 -15.15 -25.60 15.16
C LYS A 3 -14.50 -24.41 14.47
N VAL A 4 -15.29 -23.37 14.20
CA VAL A 4 -14.75 -22.04 13.88
C VAL A 4 -14.16 -21.49 15.16
N SER A 5 -12.82 -21.43 15.22
CA SER A 5 -12.10 -20.76 16.31
C SER A 5 -12.29 -19.25 16.14
N MET A 6 -13.14 -18.64 16.96
CA MET A 6 -13.20 -17.18 17.06
C MET A 6 -11.95 -16.73 17.82
N ALA A 7 -11.05 -16.03 17.13
CA ALA A 7 -9.92 -15.38 17.76
C ALA A 7 -10.41 -14.44 18.87
N ALA A 8 -9.73 -14.46 20.02
CA ALA A 8 -10.06 -13.57 21.14
C ALA A 8 -10.02 -12.10 20.68
N PRO A 9 -10.95 -11.25 21.15
CA PRO A 9 -10.97 -9.85 20.75
C PRO A 9 -9.67 -9.16 21.20
N LYS A 10 -8.90 -8.62 20.26
CA LYS A 10 -7.71 -7.79 20.55
C LYS A 10 -8.10 -6.65 21.48
N THR A 11 -7.25 -6.36 22.47
CA THR A 11 -7.41 -5.20 23.36
C THR A 11 -7.33 -3.89 22.57
N GLN A 12 -8.00 -2.85 23.04
CA GLN A 12 -8.06 -1.55 22.36
C GLN A 12 -6.68 -0.91 22.14
N THR A 13 -5.78 -1.01 23.11
CA THR A 13 -4.38 -0.57 22.98
C THR A 13 -3.66 -1.30 21.84
N SER A 14 -3.95 -2.59 21.64
CA SER A 14 -3.39 -3.37 20.52
C SER A 14 -3.94 -2.91 19.16
N ARG A 15 -5.22 -2.49 19.07
CA ARG A 15 -5.82 -2.01 17.81
C ARG A 15 -5.29 -0.66 17.36
N LEU A 16 -5.07 0.26 18.30
CA LEU A 16 -4.46 1.55 17.99
C LEU A 16 -2.98 1.40 17.62
N GLY A 17 -2.25 0.50 18.30
CA GLY A 17 -0.90 0.09 17.88
C GLY A 17 -0.89 -0.46 16.46
N ASP A 18 -1.80 -1.39 16.14
CA ASP A 18 -1.93 -1.96 14.79
C ASP A 18 -2.12 -0.87 13.71
N LEU A 19 -2.86 0.19 14.00
CA LEU A 19 -3.08 1.29 13.06
C LEU A 19 -1.85 2.19 12.88
N LEU A 20 -1.09 2.42 13.96
CA LEU A 20 0.17 3.16 13.88
C LEU A 20 1.19 2.40 13.03
N ASP A 21 1.26 1.07 13.20
CA ASP A 21 2.14 0.23 12.38
C ASP A 21 1.77 0.33 10.88
N ILE A 22 0.47 0.37 10.56
CA ILE A 22 0.01 0.54 9.16
C ILE A 22 0.44 1.89 8.61
N LEU A 23 0.31 2.97 9.38
CA LEU A 23 0.78 4.30 8.95
C LEU A 23 2.30 4.31 8.73
N GLU A 24 3.07 3.59 9.54
CA GLU A 24 4.50 3.42 9.34
C GLU A 24 4.82 2.62 8.06
N GLU A 25 4.01 1.61 7.72
CA GLU A 25 4.17 0.85 6.48
C GLU A 25 4.11 1.76 5.24
N HIS A 26 3.28 2.81 5.21
CA HIS A 26 3.22 3.77 4.11
C HIS A 26 4.54 4.52 3.92
N GLN A 27 5.14 4.98 5.02
CA GLN A 27 6.44 5.65 4.98
C GLN A 27 7.52 4.70 4.44
N GLN A 28 7.48 3.43 4.86
CA GLN A 28 8.41 2.42 4.40
C GLN A 28 8.21 2.04 2.92
N ILE A 29 6.98 2.13 2.41
CA ILE A 29 6.63 1.95 0.99
C ILE A 29 7.21 3.10 0.16
N ASP A 30 7.00 4.35 0.58
CA ASP A 30 7.53 5.54 -0.11
C ASP A 30 9.06 5.51 -0.19
N GLU A 31 9.69 5.14 0.93
CA GLU A 31 11.14 5.02 1.06
C GLU A 31 11.70 3.86 0.19
N ALA A 32 10.98 2.74 0.07
CA ALA A 32 11.38 1.65 -0.84
C ALA A 32 11.32 2.09 -2.31
N LEU A 33 10.30 2.86 -2.69
CA LEU A 33 10.18 3.42 -4.04
C LEU A 33 11.24 4.48 -4.32
N LEU A 34 11.62 5.30 -3.33
CA LEU A 34 12.71 6.26 -3.47
C LEU A 34 14.05 5.55 -3.74
N ARG A 35 14.39 4.51 -2.97
CA ARG A 35 15.61 3.72 -3.20
C ARG A 35 15.65 3.09 -4.59
N HIS A 36 14.51 2.62 -5.09
CA HIS A 36 14.41 2.13 -6.47
C HIS A 36 14.79 3.24 -7.47
N GLN A 37 14.28 4.45 -7.29
CA GLN A 37 14.58 5.58 -8.17
C GLN A 37 16.05 6.01 -8.13
N GLU A 38 16.63 6.07 -6.94
CA GLU A 38 18.04 6.43 -6.77
C GLU A 38 18.97 5.43 -7.48
N THR A 39 18.74 4.14 -7.28
CA THR A 39 19.51 3.07 -7.94
C THR A 39 19.25 3.05 -9.45
N LEU A 40 18.03 3.31 -9.89
CA LEU A 40 17.68 3.40 -11.32
C LEU A 40 18.38 4.58 -12.01
N LEU A 41 18.45 5.75 -11.36
CA LEU A 41 19.18 6.93 -11.85
C LEU A 41 20.69 6.69 -11.91
N GLY A 42 21.23 5.89 -10.97
CA GLY A 42 22.60 5.41 -10.98
C GLY A 42 22.91 4.35 -12.04
N LEU A 43 21.89 3.90 -12.81
CA LEU A 43 21.97 2.78 -13.76
C LEU A 43 22.37 1.45 -13.11
N GLU A 44 22.09 1.30 -11.81
CA GLU A 44 22.37 0.10 -11.02
C GLU A 44 21.21 -0.90 -11.13
N PHE A 45 20.94 -1.43 -12.33
CA PHE A 45 19.68 -2.13 -12.62
C PHE A 45 19.40 -3.35 -11.74
N THR A 46 20.44 -4.08 -11.31
CA THR A 46 20.26 -5.18 -10.36
C THR A 46 19.76 -4.68 -9.01
N HIS A 47 20.32 -3.59 -8.48
CA HIS A 47 19.87 -2.99 -7.22
C HIS A 47 18.49 -2.35 -7.38
N ALA A 48 18.24 -1.67 -8.51
CA ALA A 48 16.94 -1.09 -8.82
C ALA A 48 15.85 -2.15 -8.85
N LEU A 49 16.09 -3.29 -9.52
CA LEU A 49 15.13 -4.39 -9.53
C LEU A 49 14.92 -4.96 -8.12
N GLY A 50 15.98 -5.19 -7.35
CA GLY A 50 15.87 -5.69 -5.98
C GLY A 50 15.09 -4.76 -5.06
N ALA A 51 15.26 -3.44 -5.20
CA ALA A 51 14.48 -2.44 -4.46
C ALA A 51 13.00 -2.45 -4.86
N LEU A 52 12.69 -2.63 -6.15
CA LEU A 52 11.31 -2.70 -6.63
C LEU A 52 10.60 -3.99 -6.21
N GLU A 53 11.32 -5.11 -6.14
CA GLU A 53 10.80 -6.37 -5.59
C GLU A 53 10.57 -6.29 -4.08
N GLU A 54 11.38 -5.51 -3.35
CA GLU A 54 11.13 -5.20 -1.94
C GLU A 54 9.87 -4.35 -1.77
N LEU A 55 9.66 -3.36 -2.63
CA LEU A 55 8.43 -2.58 -2.67
C LEU A 55 7.20 -3.48 -2.89
N GLU A 56 7.28 -4.43 -3.83
CA GLU A 56 6.21 -5.43 -4.08
C GLU A 56 5.87 -6.25 -2.85
N ARG A 57 6.87 -6.77 -2.13
CA ARG A 57 6.64 -7.53 -0.90
C ARG A 57 5.98 -6.67 0.19
N ARG A 58 6.37 -5.41 0.31
CA ARG A 58 5.79 -4.47 1.29
C ARG A 58 4.34 -4.15 0.97
N LEU A 59 4.05 -3.75 -0.27
CA LEU A 59 2.70 -3.45 -0.72
C LEU A 59 1.77 -4.66 -0.59
N SER A 60 2.23 -5.85 -1.00
CA SER A 60 1.42 -7.07 -0.89
C SER A 60 1.05 -7.40 0.56
N ARG A 61 2.00 -7.23 1.49
CA ARG A 61 1.75 -7.46 2.92
C ARG A 61 0.78 -6.41 3.49
N HIS A 62 0.99 -5.14 3.13
CA HIS A 62 0.17 -4.02 3.56
C HIS A 62 -1.29 -4.20 3.11
N ILE A 63 -1.52 -4.36 1.80
CA ILE A 63 -2.84 -4.62 1.20
C ILE A 63 -3.53 -5.79 1.89
N ARG A 64 -2.81 -6.90 2.06
CA ARG A 64 -3.36 -8.10 2.71
C ARG A 64 -3.81 -7.81 4.15
N ARG A 65 -3.00 -7.08 4.92
CA ARG A 65 -3.30 -6.74 6.32
C ARG A 65 -4.60 -5.92 6.39
N GLU A 66 -4.74 -4.93 5.53
CA GLU A 66 -5.93 -4.08 5.50
C GLU A 66 -7.18 -4.82 5.07
N GLU A 67 -7.09 -5.61 3.99
CA GLU A 67 -8.23 -6.36 3.48
C GLU A 67 -8.71 -7.43 4.47
N GLU A 68 -7.79 -8.15 5.11
CA GLU A 68 -8.10 -9.21 6.06
C GLU A 68 -8.56 -8.67 7.43
N SER A 69 -8.08 -7.49 7.85
CA SER A 69 -8.26 -7.01 9.23
C SER A 69 -9.09 -5.74 9.35
N LEU A 70 -8.93 -4.77 8.46
CA LEU A 70 -9.53 -3.43 8.59
C LEU A 70 -10.84 -3.31 7.82
N PHE A 71 -10.86 -3.78 6.57
CA PHE A 71 -11.99 -3.53 5.68
C PHE A 71 -13.29 -4.17 6.18
N GLY A 72 -13.21 -5.33 6.83
CA GLY A 72 -14.38 -5.95 7.45
C GLY A 72 -14.98 -5.12 8.58
N VAL A 73 -14.13 -4.59 9.47
CA VAL A 73 -14.55 -3.71 10.58
C VAL A 73 -15.15 -2.43 10.04
N TYR A 74 -14.46 -1.79 9.08
CA TYR A 74 -14.92 -0.56 8.46
C TYR A 74 -16.24 -0.76 7.71
N ALA A 75 -16.38 -1.85 6.95
CA ALA A 75 -17.61 -2.19 6.25
C ALA A 75 -18.81 -2.33 7.21
N GLY A 76 -18.57 -2.90 8.40
CA GLY A 76 -19.58 -3.05 9.44
C GLY A 76 -20.11 -1.72 10.02
N LEU A 77 -19.35 -0.62 9.88
CA LEU A 77 -19.78 0.71 10.36
C LEU A 77 -20.88 1.34 9.49
N GLY A 78 -20.93 0.98 8.20
CA GLY A 78 -21.85 1.59 7.24
C GLY A 78 -21.70 3.11 7.09
N GLY A 79 -22.62 3.73 6.33
CA GLY A 79 -22.70 5.18 6.20
C GLY A 79 -21.45 5.82 5.58
N PHE A 80 -20.93 5.24 4.50
CA PHE A 80 -19.69 5.70 3.88
C PHE A 80 -19.84 7.04 3.16
N PRO A 81 -18.88 7.96 3.30
CA PRO A 81 -18.76 9.12 2.41
C PRO A 81 -18.67 8.70 0.94
N GLN A 82 -19.02 9.62 0.04
CA GLN A 82 -18.88 9.38 -1.40
C GLN A 82 -17.42 9.04 -1.75
N GLY A 83 -17.21 7.94 -2.46
CA GLY A 83 -15.88 7.48 -2.85
C GLY A 83 -15.08 6.79 -1.74
N ALA A 84 -15.68 6.51 -0.57
CA ALA A 84 -15.04 5.82 0.55
C ALA A 84 -15.68 4.46 0.86
N HIS A 85 -16.36 3.84 -0.10
CA HIS A 85 -16.86 2.47 0.06
C HIS A 85 -15.67 1.49 0.11
N PRO A 86 -15.69 0.42 0.94
CA PRO A 86 -14.63 -0.60 0.98
C PRO A 86 -14.18 -1.12 -0.40
N ASP A 87 -15.11 -1.25 -1.34
CA ASP A 87 -14.81 -1.73 -2.69
C ASP A 87 -14.01 -0.72 -3.54
N VAL A 88 -14.05 0.57 -3.21
CA VAL A 88 -13.20 1.58 -3.85
C VAL A 88 -11.74 1.31 -3.49
N PHE A 89 -11.45 1.10 -2.21
CA PHE A 89 -10.08 0.77 -1.75
C PHE A 89 -9.56 -0.53 -2.37
N ARG A 90 -10.40 -1.58 -2.42
CA ARG A 90 -10.04 -2.83 -3.11
C ARG A 90 -9.74 -2.62 -4.59
N GLU A 91 -10.48 -1.78 -5.28
CA GLU A 91 -10.19 -1.49 -6.69
C GLU A 91 -8.92 -0.65 -6.85
N GLU A 92 -8.64 0.27 -5.93
CA GLU A 92 -7.36 0.97 -5.87
C GLU A 92 -6.19 0.00 -5.64
N HIS A 93 -6.31 -0.95 -4.71
CA HIS A 93 -5.31 -2.02 -4.50
C HIS A 93 -5.02 -2.79 -5.78
N ARG A 94 -6.07 -3.27 -6.47
CA ARG A 94 -5.87 -3.99 -7.74
C ARG A 94 -5.20 -3.13 -8.80
N ARG A 95 -5.45 -1.82 -8.83
CA ARG A 95 -4.76 -0.89 -9.74
C ARG A 95 -3.29 -0.73 -9.37
N ILE A 96 -3.00 -0.61 -8.07
CA ILE A 96 -1.64 -0.53 -7.52
C ILE A 96 -0.85 -1.79 -7.93
N GLU A 97 -1.40 -2.99 -7.67
CA GLU A 97 -0.77 -4.26 -8.02
C GLU A 97 -0.50 -4.40 -9.52
N ARG A 98 -1.47 -4.04 -10.37
CA ARG A 98 -1.28 -4.04 -11.83
C ARG A 98 -0.18 -3.09 -12.26
N SER A 99 -0.20 -1.85 -11.76
CA SER A 99 0.80 -0.85 -12.08
C SER A 99 2.20 -1.28 -11.62
N LEU A 100 2.31 -1.91 -10.44
CA LEU A 100 3.59 -2.39 -9.93
C LEU A 100 4.14 -3.55 -10.77
N LYS A 101 3.27 -4.46 -11.22
CA LYS A 101 3.65 -5.53 -12.15
C LYS A 101 4.21 -4.99 -13.46
N ASP A 102 3.60 -3.93 -13.99
CA ASP A 102 4.08 -3.26 -15.21
C ASP A 102 5.44 -2.57 -15.00
N LEU A 103 5.66 -1.97 -13.82
CA LEU A 103 6.96 -1.40 -13.44
C LEU A 103 8.03 -2.49 -13.31
N LEU A 104 7.74 -3.60 -12.64
CA LEU A 104 8.65 -4.75 -12.51
C LEU A 104 9.04 -5.32 -13.88
N ALA A 105 8.08 -5.48 -14.79
CA ALA A 105 8.36 -5.91 -16.15
C ALA A 105 9.27 -4.93 -16.89
N GLY A 106 9.03 -3.61 -16.72
CA GLY A 106 9.89 -2.56 -17.28
C GLY A 106 11.32 -2.62 -16.74
N ALA A 107 11.48 -2.72 -15.42
CA ALA A 107 12.78 -2.77 -14.75
C ALA A 107 13.59 -4.02 -15.13
N ARG A 108 12.94 -5.19 -15.21
CA ARG A 108 13.57 -6.46 -15.64
C ARG A 108 14.10 -6.39 -17.08
N GLY A 109 13.50 -5.56 -17.92
CA GLY A 109 13.92 -5.38 -19.31
C GLY A 109 15.10 -4.41 -19.50
N LEU A 110 15.59 -3.76 -18.44
CA LEU A 110 16.68 -2.78 -18.55
C LEU A 110 18.04 -3.47 -18.68
N THR A 111 18.79 -3.07 -19.69
CA THR A 111 20.17 -3.50 -19.92
C THR A 111 21.02 -2.32 -20.34
N LEU A 112 22.31 -2.33 -20.00
CA LEU A 112 23.26 -1.33 -20.50
C LEU A 112 23.37 -1.43 -22.03
N GLY A 113 23.37 -0.28 -22.71
CA GLY A 113 23.44 -0.23 -24.16
C GLY A 113 22.89 1.07 -24.74
N ALA A 114 22.79 1.11 -26.07
CA ALA A 114 22.20 2.23 -26.78
C ALA A 114 20.73 2.43 -26.35
N GLY A 115 20.35 3.67 -26.04
CA GLY A 115 18.97 4.00 -25.65
C GLY A 115 18.62 3.74 -24.19
N VAL A 116 19.53 3.22 -23.36
CA VAL A 116 19.25 2.91 -21.95
C VAL A 116 18.71 4.11 -21.15
N ARG A 117 19.28 5.29 -21.35
CA ARG A 117 18.81 6.52 -20.68
C ARG A 117 17.36 6.86 -21.06
N ARG A 118 16.98 6.63 -22.31
CA ARG A 118 15.59 6.83 -22.76
C ARG A 118 14.65 5.82 -22.11
N ALA A 119 15.07 4.56 -21.99
CA ALA A 119 14.30 3.53 -21.28
C ALA A 119 14.10 3.88 -19.80
N VAL A 120 15.15 4.35 -19.13
CA VAL A 120 15.08 4.84 -17.74
C VAL A 120 14.11 6.00 -17.59
N ILE A 121 14.16 7.00 -18.47
CA ILE A 121 13.22 8.14 -18.46
C ILE A 121 11.78 7.65 -18.58
N LEU A 122 11.49 6.76 -19.53
CA LEU A 122 10.15 6.21 -19.72
C LEU A 122 9.65 5.40 -18.52
N LEU A 123 10.55 4.72 -17.80
CA LEU A 123 10.21 4.02 -16.57
C LEU A 123 9.87 5.00 -15.45
N LEU A 124 10.69 6.03 -15.23
CA LEU A 124 10.44 7.10 -14.24
C LEU A 124 9.12 7.86 -14.50
N GLU A 125 8.74 8.07 -15.76
CA GLU A 125 7.44 8.66 -16.12
C GLU A 125 6.25 7.76 -15.75
N ARG A 126 6.43 6.43 -15.80
CA ARG A 126 5.41 5.47 -15.33
C ARG A 126 5.35 5.47 -13.81
N GLU A 127 6.50 5.51 -13.15
CA GLU A 127 6.57 5.58 -11.68
C GLU A 127 5.93 6.85 -11.14
N THR A 128 6.02 7.98 -11.85
CA THR A 128 5.33 9.22 -11.44
C THR A 128 3.82 8.99 -11.31
N ARG A 129 3.21 8.28 -12.27
CA ARG A 129 1.78 7.94 -12.23
C ARG A 129 1.47 6.96 -11.10
N PHE A 130 2.36 5.98 -10.88
CA PHE A 130 2.24 5.05 -9.77
C PHE A 130 2.33 5.75 -8.41
N LYS A 131 3.24 6.71 -8.24
CA LYS A 131 3.33 7.57 -7.04
C LYS A 131 2.04 8.32 -6.79
N THR A 132 1.48 8.96 -7.82
CA THR A 132 0.19 9.66 -7.69
C THR A 132 -0.92 8.72 -7.23
N LEU A 133 -0.95 7.48 -7.75
CA LEU A 133 -1.90 6.47 -7.32
C LEU A 133 -1.71 6.08 -5.85
N LEU A 134 -0.47 5.79 -5.42
CA LEU A 134 -0.16 5.45 -4.03
C LEU A 134 -0.51 6.59 -3.07
N SER A 135 -0.06 7.81 -3.34
CA SER A 135 -0.33 8.96 -2.46
C SER A 135 -1.82 9.27 -2.39
N GLY A 136 -2.54 9.19 -3.51
CA GLY A 136 -4.00 9.42 -3.54
C GLY A 136 -4.76 8.35 -2.75
N HIS A 137 -4.33 7.09 -2.83
CA HIS A 137 -4.88 5.99 -2.05
C HIS A 137 -4.62 6.17 -0.55
N ALA A 138 -3.37 6.38 -0.15
CA ALA A 138 -2.99 6.63 1.24
C ALA A 138 -3.75 7.81 1.86
N GLN A 139 -3.89 8.91 1.12
CA GLN A 139 -4.64 10.08 1.55
C GLN A 139 -6.13 9.72 1.79
N ARG A 140 -6.73 8.93 0.92
CA ARG A 140 -8.13 8.52 1.04
C ARG A 140 -8.34 7.64 2.28
N GLU A 141 -7.41 6.74 2.55
CA GLU A 141 -7.47 5.87 3.73
C GLU A 141 -7.35 6.67 5.01
N GLU A 142 -6.40 7.59 5.07
CA GLU A 142 -6.23 8.47 6.23
C GLU A 142 -7.49 9.31 6.50
N GLN A 143 -8.05 9.92 5.46
CA GLN A 143 -9.20 10.80 5.56
C GLN A 143 -10.52 10.09 5.90
N HIS A 144 -10.64 8.80 5.57
CA HIS A 144 -11.92 8.10 5.66
C HIS A 144 -11.86 6.81 6.47
N LEU A 145 -11.01 5.87 6.06
CA LEU A 145 -10.91 4.55 6.70
C LEU A 145 -10.35 4.69 8.12
N TYR A 146 -9.12 5.20 8.23
CA TYR A 146 -8.40 5.28 9.49
C TYR A 146 -9.04 6.28 10.44
N ALA A 147 -9.55 7.42 9.94
CA ALA A 147 -10.27 8.38 10.76
C ALA A 147 -11.46 7.72 11.51
N ARG A 148 -12.29 6.95 10.79
CA ARG A 148 -13.47 6.29 11.36
C ARG A 148 -13.10 5.15 12.31
N LEU A 149 -12.05 4.39 12.00
CA LEU A 149 -11.55 3.34 12.89
C LEU A 149 -10.98 3.93 14.19
N LYS A 150 -10.27 5.07 14.11
CA LYS A 150 -9.80 5.81 15.29
C LYS A 150 -10.96 6.30 16.15
N GLU A 151 -12.02 6.84 15.55
CA GLU A 151 -13.23 7.26 16.26
C GLU A 151 -13.87 6.09 17.01
N LEU A 152 -14.12 4.97 16.31
CA LEU A 152 -14.71 3.76 16.88
C LEU A 152 -13.89 3.26 18.09
N TRP A 153 -12.60 3.06 17.88
CA TRP A 153 -11.72 2.51 18.92
C TRP A 153 -11.39 3.53 20.01
N SER A 154 -11.63 4.82 19.82
CA SER A 154 -11.55 5.81 20.90
C SER A 154 -12.85 5.87 21.70
N ALA A 155 -14.00 5.66 21.07
CA ALA A 155 -15.31 5.65 21.73
C ALA A 155 -15.49 4.44 22.67
N GLU A 156 -14.91 3.29 22.32
CA GLU A 156 -14.85 2.09 23.19
C GLU A 156 -14.16 2.35 24.56
N LYS A 157 -13.52 3.51 24.80
CA LYS A 157 -12.92 3.88 26.11
C LYS A 157 -13.92 4.40 27.14
N ARG A 158 -15.14 4.80 26.74
CA ARG A 158 -16.09 5.39 27.69
C ARG A 158 -16.86 4.27 28.42
N PRO A 159 -16.73 4.16 29.76
CA PRO A 159 -17.56 3.26 30.55
C PRO A 159 -19.06 3.65 30.48
#